data_AF-A0A3M2REQ5-F1
#
_entry.id   AF-A0A3M2REQ5-F1
#
_cell.length_a   1.000
_cell.length_b   1.000
_cell.length_c   1.000
_cell.angle_alpha   90.00
_cell.angle_beta   90.00
_cell.angle_gamma   90.00
#
_symmetry.space_group_name_H-M   'P 1'
#
loop_
_entity.id
_entity.type
_entity.pdbx_description
1 polymer ?
#
loop_
_entity_poly.entity_id
_entity_poly.type
_entity_poly.pdbx_seq_one_letter_code
_entity_poly.pdbx_strand_id
1 'polypeptide(L)'
;MPSLINVAPEVKRAPKPIASKTKRATRPSNPVPQFLIDEAAKTVREPFNAEKHLNYQAPKHIYTMAEIGLEGQGIAPNAVCEPFQLFTPEAIEQMRAEIFSEEVMRECQYTSGFIKNMVRGMGPDRAPFTYAAWKSPEVLAKVSAIAGTELIPAIDFDIGNVNISINDAGENSVEHPDAKDMAKKEADTSAVAWHYDSYPFVVVTMLSNCEGMVGGETALRLPDGSSKMVRGPVQGTAVVMQG
;
A
#
# COMPACT_ATOMS: atom_id res chain seq x y z
N MET A 1 22.24 -19.74 43.49
CA MET A 1 21.26 -19.46 42.41
C MET A 1 21.51 -18.03 41.94
N PRO A 2 22.26 -17.80 40.85
CA PRO A 2 22.39 -16.45 40.32
C PRO A 2 21.04 -16.05 39.72
N SER A 3 20.51 -14.92 40.19
CA SER A 3 19.30 -14.30 39.67
C SER A 3 19.48 -13.98 38.19
N LEU A 4 18.65 -14.57 37.34
CA LEU A 4 18.48 -14.14 35.95
C LEU A 4 18.02 -12.68 35.98
N ILE A 5 18.92 -11.77 35.61
CA ILE A 5 18.56 -10.38 35.33
C ILE A 5 17.69 -10.44 34.09
N ASN A 6 16.38 -10.34 34.30
CA ASN A 6 15.42 -10.22 33.21
C ASN A 6 15.57 -8.81 32.64
N VAL A 7 16.48 -8.66 31.67
CA VAL A 7 16.61 -7.42 30.90
C VAL A 7 15.35 -7.36 30.05
N ALA A 8 14.37 -6.55 30.47
CA ALA A 8 13.21 -6.26 29.64
C ALA A 8 13.73 -5.79 28.27
N PRO A 9 13.22 -6.35 27.15
CA PRO A 9 13.66 -5.93 25.82
C PRO A 9 13.46 -4.42 25.69
N GLU A 10 14.52 -3.73 25.27
CA GLU A 10 14.48 -2.28 25.08
C GLU A 10 13.45 -1.95 24.01
N VAL A 11 12.31 -1.39 24.43
CA VAL A 11 11.22 -0.99 23.52
C VAL A 11 11.76 0.12 22.63
N LYS A 12 12.09 -0.21 21.38
CA LYS A 12 12.54 0.78 20.40
C LYS A 12 11.43 1.82 20.21
N ARG A 13 11.76 3.08 20.48
CA ARG A 13 10.83 4.19 20.31
C ARG A 13 10.50 4.35 18.83
N ALA A 14 9.25 4.70 18.56
CA ALA A 14 8.80 5.05 17.21
C ALA A 14 9.73 6.08 16.56
N PRO A 15 9.97 5.99 15.24
CA PRO A 15 10.74 7.00 14.53
C PRO A 15 10.05 8.37 14.67
N LYS A 16 10.85 9.43 14.76
CA LYS A 16 10.31 10.80 14.81
C LYS A 16 9.59 11.08 13.48
N PRO A 17 8.28 11.40 13.47
CA PRO A 17 7.55 11.64 12.23
C PRO A 17 8.14 12.83 11.47
N ILE A 18 8.35 12.67 10.16
CA ILE A 18 8.73 13.76 9.27
C ILE A 18 7.46 14.32 8.65
N ALA A 19 7.04 15.51 9.09
CA ALA A 19 5.84 16.14 8.56
C ALA A 19 6.02 16.58 7.10
N SER A 20 4.95 16.43 6.31
CA SER A 20 4.93 16.98 4.95
C SER A 20 5.09 18.50 4.97
N LYS A 21 5.86 19.04 4.03
CA LYS A 21 5.95 20.48 3.80
C LYS A 21 4.63 21.05 3.22
N THR A 22 3.79 20.20 2.63
CA THR A 22 2.48 20.56 2.10
C THR A 22 1.47 20.69 3.25
N LYS A 23 1.09 21.93 3.57
CA LYS A 23 0.21 22.23 4.73
C LYS A 23 -1.27 22.36 4.40
N ARG A 24 -1.64 22.29 3.12
CA ARG A 24 -3.02 22.45 2.62
C ARG A 24 -3.25 21.48 1.46
N ALA A 25 -4.51 21.12 1.23
CA ALA A 25 -4.88 20.35 0.03
C ALA A 25 -4.37 21.08 -1.23
N THR A 26 -3.53 20.38 -2.00
CA THR A 26 -2.84 20.92 -3.17
C THR A 26 -3.11 20.01 -4.35
N ARG A 27 -3.50 20.58 -5.49
CA ARG A 27 -3.70 19.86 -6.75
C ARG A 27 -2.39 19.78 -7.53
N PRO A 28 -2.09 18.67 -8.24
CA PRO A 28 -0.93 18.62 -9.12
C PRO A 28 -1.07 19.63 -10.26
N SER A 29 0.05 20.21 -10.69
CA SER A 29 0.11 21.11 -11.85
C SER A 29 0.21 20.36 -13.17
N ASN A 30 0.74 19.13 -13.13
CA ASN A 30 0.95 18.30 -14.30
C ASN A 30 -0.16 17.24 -14.34
N PRO A 31 -0.91 17.11 -15.45
CA PRO A 31 -1.89 16.05 -15.58
C PRO A 31 -1.21 14.68 -15.59
N VAL A 32 -1.96 13.65 -15.18
CA VAL A 32 -1.52 12.26 -15.43
C VAL A 32 -1.48 12.00 -16.94
N PRO A 33 -0.60 11.11 -17.43
CA PRO A 33 -0.53 10.76 -18.84
C PRO A 33 -1.88 10.31 -19.39
N GLN A 34 -2.24 10.85 -20.56
CA GLN A 34 -3.54 10.61 -21.18
C GLN A 34 -3.82 9.13 -21.43
N PHE A 35 -2.78 8.32 -21.70
CA PHE A 35 -2.95 6.88 -21.93
C PHE A 35 -3.57 6.16 -20.73
N LEU A 36 -3.31 6.60 -19.49
CA LEU A 36 -3.91 6.00 -18.29
C LEU A 36 -5.42 6.23 -18.25
N ILE A 37 -5.85 7.42 -18.68
CA ILE A 37 -7.27 7.80 -18.77
C ILE A 37 -7.93 7.02 -19.91
N ASP A 38 -7.30 7.01 -21.09
CA ASP A 38 -7.83 6.35 -22.28
C ASP A 38 -7.96 4.83 -22.10
N GLU A 39 -7.00 4.20 -21.41
CA GLU A 39 -7.08 2.78 -21.07
C GLU A 39 -8.22 2.49 -20.09
N ALA A 40 -8.32 3.28 -19.02
CA ALA A 40 -9.35 3.12 -18.00
C ALA A 40 -10.77 3.37 -18.58
N ALA A 41 -10.90 4.26 -19.56
CA ALA A 41 -12.16 4.57 -20.23
C ALA A 41 -12.70 3.43 -21.11
N LYS A 42 -11.88 2.43 -21.45
CA LYS A 42 -12.32 1.25 -22.22
C LYS A 42 -13.20 0.31 -21.39
N THR A 43 -13.07 0.36 -20.07
CA THR A 43 -13.79 -0.51 -19.15
C THR A 43 -15.22 0.01 -18.98
N VAL A 44 -16.19 -0.82 -19.34
CA VAL A 44 -17.61 -0.56 -19.01
C VAL A 44 -17.80 -0.84 -17.52
N ARG A 45 -18.21 0.19 -16.77
CA ARG A 45 -18.37 0.05 -15.32
C ARG A 45 -19.52 -0.85 -14.95
N GLU A 46 -19.32 -1.67 -13.93
CA GLU A 46 -20.34 -2.54 -13.36
C GLU A 46 -20.24 -2.59 -11.82
N PRO A 47 -21.26 -3.10 -11.11
CA PRO A 47 -21.18 -3.30 -9.66
C PRO A 47 -20.21 -4.40 -9.25
N PHE A 48 -19.63 -4.29 -8.04
CA PHE A 48 -18.81 -5.35 -7.48
C PHE A 48 -19.64 -6.64 -7.23
N ASN A 49 -19.13 -7.78 -7.68
CA ASN A 49 -19.61 -9.12 -7.38
C ASN A 49 -18.43 -9.98 -6.89
N ALA A 50 -18.50 -10.47 -5.65
CA ALA A 50 -17.43 -11.25 -5.05
C ALA A 50 -17.10 -12.55 -5.80
N GLU A 51 -18.09 -13.23 -6.38
CA GLU A 51 -17.87 -14.48 -7.14
C GLU A 51 -17.08 -14.25 -8.43
N LYS A 52 -17.20 -13.06 -9.00
CA LYS A 52 -16.57 -12.66 -10.27
C LYS A 52 -15.23 -11.96 -10.06
N HIS A 53 -15.15 -11.11 -9.05
CA HIS A 53 -14.06 -10.15 -8.88
C HIS A 53 -13.01 -10.57 -7.85
N LEU A 54 -13.32 -11.54 -6.99
CA LEU A 54 -12.37 -12.10 -6.04
C LEU A 54 -11.62 -13.27 -6.66
N ASN A 55 -10.29 -13.25 -6.58
CA ASN A 55 -9.41 -14.35 -6.99
C ASN A 55 -8.44 -14.67 -5.84
N TYR A 56 -9.00 -15.02 -4.69
CA TYR A 56 -8.20 -15.22 -3.49
C TYR A 56 -7.29 -16.45 -3.62
N GLN A 57 -5.99 -16.21 -3.55
CA GLN A 57 -4.97 -17.23 -3.36
C GLN A 57 -4.15 -16.81 -2.15
N ALA A 58 -4.14 -17.64 -1.11
CA ALA A 58 -3.52 -17.29 0.17
C ALA A 58 -2.01 -16.97 0.01
N PRO A 59 -1.48 -16.06 0.86
CA PRO A 59 -0.04 -15.81 0.89
C PRO A 59 0.72 -17.10 1.23
N LYS A 60 1.90 -17.28 0.63
CA LYS A 60 2.76 -18.44 0.93
C LYS A 60 3.23 -18.43 2.38
N HIS A 61 3.41 -17.24 2.94
CA HIS A 61 3.85 -17.07 4.31
C HIS A 61 3.25 -15.80 4.93
N ILE A 62 2.94 -15.88 6.22
CA ILE A 62 2.52 -14.75 7.06
C ILE A 62 3.55 -14.66 8.18
N TYR A 63 4.36 -13.62 8.16
CA TYR A 63 5.36 -13.36 9.19
C TYR A 63 4.67 -12.82 10.43
N THR A 64 5.03 -13.36 11.58
CA THR A 64 4.57 -12.91 12.90
C THR A 64 5.44 -11.77 13.44
N MET A 65 4.90 -11.02 14.39
CA MET A 65 5.64 -9.99 15.13
C MET A 65 6.87 -10.59 15.81
N ALA A 66 6.78 -11.82 16.31
CA ALA A 66 7.91 -12.53 16.90
C ALA A 66 9.01 -12.86 15.88
N GLU A 67 8.64 -13.36 14.69
CA GLU A 67 9.61 -13.68 13.63
C GLU A 67 10.38 -12.45 13.11
N ILE A 68 9.77 -11.26 13.18
CA ILE A 68 10.44 -10.00 12.84
C ILE A 68 11.07 -9.30 14.05
N GLY A 69 11.10 -9.93 15.22
CA GLY A 69 11.73 -9.42 16.44
C GLY A 69 11.00 -8.24 17.10
N LEU A 70 9.71 -8.07 16.81
CA LEU A 70 8.82 -7.05 17.37
C LEU A 70 7.72 -7.69 18.25
N GLU A 71 7.99 -8.83 18.86
CA GLU A 71 7.05 -9.52 19.74
C GLU A 71 6.47 -8.58 20.82
N GLY A 72 5.15 -8.65 21.03
CA GLY A 72 4.45 -7.80 21.98
C GLY A 72 4.15 -6.37 21.50
N GLN A 73 4.57 -5.99 20.29
CA GLN A 73 4.13 -4.77 19.63
C GLN A 73 2.92 -5.03 18.73
N GLY A 74 2.13 -3.98 18.47
CA GLY A 74 0.90 -4.07 17.68
C GLY A 74 -0.31 -4.56 18.48
N ILE A 75 -1.39 -4.90 17.76
CA ILE A 75 -2.66 -5.40 18.28
C ILE A 75 -2.93 -6.86 17.92
N ALA A 76 -2.09 -7.50 17.09
CA ALA A 76 -2.25 -8.89 16.64
C ALA A 76 -0.89 -9.58 16.44
N PRO A 77 -0.83 -10.93 16.47
CA PRO A 77 0.43 -11.66 16.33
C PRO A 77 1.02 -11.61 14.91
N ASN A 78 0.21 -11.38 13.88
CA ASN A 78 0.67 -11.37 12.48
C ASN A 78 1.19 -9.98 12.12
N ALA A 79 2.41 -9.89 11.62
CA ALA A 79 3.06 -8.64 11.24
C ALA A 79 2.77 -8.25 9.79
N VAL A 80 3.07 -9.16 8.86
CA VAL A 80 2.95 -8.91 7.43
C VAL A 80 2.82 -10.23 6.68
N CYS A 81 2.09 -10.24 5.58
CA CYS A 81 2.10 -11.39 4.68
C CYS A 81 3.02 -11.18 3.48
N GLU A 82 3.49 -12.28 2.88
CA GLU A 82 3.94 -12.22 1.50
C GLU A 82 2.78 -11.80 0.58
N PRO A 83 3.05 -11.19 -0.59
CA PRO A 83 2.00 -10.80 -1.50
C PRO A 83 1.18 -12.01 -1.95
N PHE A 84 -0.12 -11.79 -2.10
CA PHE A 84 -1.09 -12.83 -2.39
C PHE A 84 -2.12 -12.32 -3.40
N GLN A 85 -2.69 -13.21 -4.22
CA GLN A 85 -3.71 -12.78 -5.19
C GLN A 85 -5.02 -12.49 -4.43
N LEU A 86 -5.60 -11.31 -4.63
CA LEU A 86 -6.87 -10.93 -4.01
C LEU A 86 -7.94 -10.70 -5.06
N PHE A 87 -7.66 -9.89 -6.08
CA PHE A 87 -8.63 -9.47 -7.08
C PHE A 87 -8.32 -10.06 -8.46
N THR A 88 -9.33 -10.25 -9.30
CA THR A 88 -9.14 -10.57 -10.72
C THR A 88 -8.58 -9.37 -11.49
N PRO A 89 -7.97 -9.56 -12.66
CA PRO A 89 -7.59 -8.45 -13.55
C PRO A 89 -8.78 -7.54 -13.88
N GLU A 90 -9.96 -8.10 -14.14
CA GLU A 90 -11.20 -7.37 -14.40
C GLU A 90 -11.60 -6.47 -13.23
N ALA A 91 -11.48 -6.95 -11.99
CA ALA A 91 -11.75 -6.12 -10.82
C ALA A 91 -10.78 -4.92 -10.72
N ILE A 92 -9.52 -5.12 -11.13
CA ILE A 92 -8.54 -4.04 -11.18
C ILE A 92 -8.86 -3.05 -12.30
N GLU A 93 -9.33 -3.52 -13.46
CA GLU A 93 -9.83 -2.65 -14.52
C GLU A 93 -11.00 -1.79 -14.05
N GLN A 94 -11.95 -2.34 -13.27
CA GLN A 94 -13.05 -1.60 -12.66
C GLN A 94 -12.55 -0.53 -11.68
N MET A 95 -11.64 -0.87 -10.76
CA MET A 95 -11.04 0.10 -9.85
C MET A 95 -10.33 1.22 -10.61
N ARG A 96 -9.55 0.88 -11.65
CA ARG A 96 -8.87 1.87 -12.51
C ARG A 96 -9.86 2.77 -13.25
N ALA A 97 -10.96 2.21 -13.75
CA ALA A 97 -12.01 2.96 -14.44
C ALA A 97 -12.66 4.04 -13.55
N GLU A 98 -12.78 3.78 -12.25
CA GLU A 98 -13.24 4.75 -11.26
C GLU A 98 -12.17 5.79 -10.95
N ILE A 99 -10.94 5.32 -10.65
CA ILE A 99 -9.80 6.16 -10.31
C ILE A 99 -9.53 7.20 -11.39
N PHE A 100 -9.43 6.78 -12.66
CA PHE A 100 -9.10 7.67 -13.76
C PHE A 100 -10.31 8.35 -14.42
N SER A 101 -11.47 8.30 -13.76
CA SER A 101 -12.64 9.04 -14.21
C SER A 101 -12.42 10.55 -14.18
N GLU A 102 -13.08 11.28 -15.08
CA GLU A 102 -12.95 12.75 -15.14
C GLU A 102 -13.29 13.40 -13.80
N GLU A 103 -14.37 12.94 -13.15
CA GLU A 103 -14.81 13.46 -11.86
C GLU A 103 -13.78 13.20 -10.75
N VAL A 104 -13.25 11.98 -10.65
CA VAL A 104 -12.24 11.63 -9.63
C VAL A 104 -10.93 12.38 -9.87
N MET A 105 -10.47 12.48 -11.12
CA MET A 105 -9.27 13.25 -11.46
C MET A 105 -9.43 14.73 -11.11
N ARG A 106 -10.62 15.30 -11.35
CA ARG A 106 -10.91 16.70 -11.02
C ARG A 106 -11.04 16.95 -9.51
N GLU A 107 -11.70 16.07 -8.78
CA GLU A 107 -12.15 16.33 -7.40
C GLU A 107 -11.32 15.63 -6.34
N CYS A 108 -10.65 14.54 -6.66
CA CYS A 108 -9.99 13.65 -5.70
C CYS A 108 -8.48 13.52 -5.94
N GLN A 109 -7.93 14.12 -7.00
CA GLN A 109 -6.49 14.11 -7.27
C GLN A 109 -5.75 15.18 -6.47
N TYR A 110 -4.69 14.80 -5.77
CA TYR A 110 -3.87 15.69 -4.96
C TYR A 110 -2.37 15.42 -5.17
N THR A 111 -1.54 16.32 -4.66
CA THR A 111 -0.09 16.20 -4.63
C THR A 111 0.46 16.60 -3.26
N SER A 112 1.61 16.05 -2.90
CA SER A 112 2.35 16.41 -1.69
C SER A 112 3.86 16.37 -1.92
N GLY A 113 4.64 16.84 -0.94
CA GLY A 113 6.10 16.71 -0.98
C GLY A 113 6.64 15.28 -1.03
N PHE A 114 5.80 14.27 -0.74
CA PHE A 114 6.17 12.85 -0.79
C PHE A 114 5.61 12.15 -2.03
N ILE A 115 4.37 12.47 -2.41
CA ILE A 115 3.63 11.74 -3.44
C ILE A 115 3.18 12.75 -4.50
N LYS A 116 3.77 12.66 -5.70
CA LYS A 116 3.52 13.59 -6.80
C LYS A 116 2.08 13.54 -7.30
N ASN A 117 1.49 12.34 -7.37
CA ASN A 117 0.10 12.12 -7.74
C ASN A 117 -0.54 11.12 -6.79
N MET A 118 -1.59 11.55 -6.09
CA MET A 118 -2.40 10.68 -5.24
C MET A 118 -3.88 10.93 -5.47
N VAL A 119 -4.70 9.90 -5.33
CA VAL A 119 -6.16 10.00 -5.34
C VAL A 119 -6.67 9.63 -3.96
N ARG A 120 -7.46 10.53 -3.35
CA ARG A 120 -8.02 10.35 -2.01
C ARG A 120 -9.46 10.85 -1.93
N GLY A 121 -10.25 10.22 -1.06
CA GLY A 121 -11.60 10.69 -0.75
C GLY A 121 -12.57 10.59 -1.94
N MET A 122 -12.52 9.51 -2.72
CA MET A 122 -13.45 9.29 -3.82
C MET A 122 -14.90 9.22 -3.32
N GLY A 123 -15.13 8.50 -2.23
CA GLY A 123 -16.46 8.20 -1.70
C GLY A 123 -17.21 7.18 -2.55
N PRO A 124 -18.28 6.58 -2.00
CA PRO A 124 -19.08 5.56 -2.69
C PRO A 124 -19.81 6.10 -3.93
N ASP A 125 -20.05 7.41 -4.03
CA ASP A 125 -20.73 8.02 -5.18
C ASP A 125 -19.85 8.01 -6.43
N ARG A 126 -18.54 8.27 -6.27
CA ARG A 126 -17.58 8.34 -7.38
C ARG A 126 -16.88 7.02 -7.66
N ALA A 127 -16.76 6.17 -6.64
CA ALA A 127 -16.09 4.88 -6.71
C ALA A 127 -16.93 3.73 -6.08
N PRO A 128 -18.19 3.51 -6.54
CA PRO A 128 -19.09 2.52 -5.97
C PRO A 128 -18.52 1.09 -5.99
N PHE A 129 -17.82 0.68 -7.06
CA PHE A 129 -17.17 -0.62 -7.16
C PHE A 129 -16.08 -0.76 -6.10
N THR A 130 -15.15 0.19 -6.03
CA THR A 130 -14.02 0.16 -5.09
C THR A 130 -14.51 0.12 -3.65
N TYR A 131 -15.52 0.91 -3.30
CA TYR A 131 -16.07 0.95 -1.95
C TYR A 131 -16.84 -0.32 -1.62
N ALA A 132 -17.63 -0.86 -2.57
CA ALA A 132 -18.30 -2.14 -2.39
C ALA A 132 -17.32 -3.30 -2.22
N ALA A 133 -16.21 -3.31 -2.98
CA ALA A 133 -15.16 -4.32 -2.86
C ALA A 133 -14.51 -4.28 -1.46
N TRP A 134 -14.09 -3.11 -0.98
CA TRP A 134 -13.43 -2.99 0.33
C TRP A 134 -14.37 -3.12 1.53
N LYS A 135 -15.69 -3.04 1.32
CA LYS A 135 -16.72 -3.29 2.34
C LYS A 135 -17.38 -4.67 2.22
N SER A 136 -17.00 -5.47 1.21
CA SER A 136 -17.56 -6.80 1.00
C SER A 136 -17.17 -7.74 2.15
N PRO A 137 -18.12 -8.48 2.74
CA PRO A 137 -17.84 -9.48 3.77
C PRO A 137 -16.81 -10.52 3.32
N GLU A 138 -16.83 -10.89 2.03
CA GLU A 138 -15.92 -11.85 1.44
C GLU A 138 -14.48 -11.33 1.45
N VAL A 139 -14.25 -10.08 1.03
CA VAL A 139 -12.93 -9.44 1.06
C VAL A 139 -12.45 -9.26 2.50
N LEU A 140 -13.31 -8.73 3.38
CA LEU A 140 -12.96 -8.50 4.78
C LEU A 140 -12.63 -9.80 5.52
N ALA A 141 -13.33 -10.90 5.21
CA ALA A 141 -13.02 -12.21 5.79
C ALA A 141 -11.60 -12.69 5.39
N LYS A 142 -11.18 -12.50 4.14
CA LYS A 142 -9.82 -12.89 3.70
C LYS A 142 -8.74 -12.03 4.33
N VAL A 143 -8.95 -10.71 4.36
CA VAL A 143 -8.00 -9.75 4.95
C VAL A 143 -7.87 -9.97 6.46
N SER A 144 -8.99 -10.15 7.16
CA SER A 144 -9.02 -10.43 8.61
C SER A 144 -8.32 -11.76 8.96
N ALA A 145 -8.55 -12.80 8.15
CA ALA A 145 -7.88 -14.09 8.35
C ALA A 145 -6.35 -13.96 8.25
N ILE A 146 -5.84 -13.14 7.32
CA ILE A 146 -4.40 -12.87 7.19
C ILE A 146 -3.89 -12.01 8.35
N ALA A 147 -4.65 -11.00 8.77
CA ALA A 147 -4.29 -10.15 9.91
C ALA A 147 -4.28 -10.89 11.24
N GLY A 148 -4.99 -12.02 11.34
CA GLY A 148 -5.15 -12.77 12.59
C GLY A 148 -6.08 -12.08 13.59
N THR A 149 -6.85 -11.09 13.14
CA THR A 149 -7.87 -10.37 13.93
C THR A 149 -8.94 -9.83 12.99
N GLU A 150 -10.13 -9.54 13.51
CA GLU A 150 -11.21 -8.95 12.72
C GLU A 150 -10.87 -7.51 12.32
N LEU A 151 -11.00 -7.19 11.03
CA LEU A 151 -10.74 -5.87 10.47
C LEU A 151 -11.97 -5.32 9.75
N ILE A 152 -12.18 -4.03 9.91
CA ILE A 152 -13.17 -3.24 9.18
C ILE A 152 -12.50 -1.97 8.62
N PRO A 153 -13.00 -1.40 7.51
CA PRO A 153 -12.53 -0.10 7.04
C PRO A 153 -12.75 0.97 8.12
N ALA A 154 -11.71 1.73 8.46
CA ALA A 154 -11.76 2.68 9.57
C ALA A 154 -12.65 3.91 9.25
N ILE A 155 -12.42 4.55 8.10
CA ILE A 155 -13.15 5.73 7.65
C ILE A 155 -13.29 5.67 6.14
N ASP A 156 -14.49 5.99 5.62
CA ASP A 156 -14.77 5.98 4.19
C ASP A 156 -13.77 6.80 3.38
N PHE A 157 -13.34 7.97 3.87
CA PHE A 157 -12.41 8.86 3.17
C PHE A 157 -11.06 8.20 2.81
N ASP A 158 -10.59 7.23 3.61
CA ASP A 158 -9.31 6.55 3.40
C ASP A 158 -9.45 5.24 2.60
N ILE A 159 -10.68 4.81 2.28
CA ILE A 159 -10.90 3.70 1.35
C ILE A 159 -10.45 4.13 -0.05
N GLY A 160 -9.56 3.33 -0.64
CA GLY A 160 -9.04 3.58 -1.98
C GLY A 160 -8.12 4.80 -2.05
N ASN A 161 -7.27 5.02 -1.04
CA ASN A 161 -6.13 5.93 -1.20
C ASN A 161 -5.14 5.34 -2.22
N VAL A 162 -4.97 6.00 -3.36
CA VAL A 162 -4.13 5.52 -4.47
C VAL A 162 -2.94 6.43 -4.67
N ASN A 163 -1.76 5.83 -4.77
CA ASN A 163 -0.54 6.52 -5.19
C ASN A 163 -0.27 6.20 -6.67
N ILE A 164 -0.08 7.23 -7.48
CA ILE A 164 0.19 7.10 -8.91
C ILE A 164 1.63 7.53 -9.17
N SER A 165 2.48 6.54 -9.46
CA SER A 165 3.87 6.76 -9.87
C SER A 165 4.00 6.47 -11.35
N ILE A 166 4.61 7.38 -12.09
CA ILE A 166 4.87 7.26 -13.52
C ILE A 166 6.38 7.38 -13.68
N ASN A 167 6.99 6.40 -14.36
CA ASN A 167 8.39 6.52 -14.75
C ASN A 167 8.42 7.44 -15.97
N ASP A 168 8.85 8.69 -15.77
CA ASP A 168 9.12 9.60 -16.88
C ASP A 168 10.28 8.99 -17.67
N ALA A 169 10.03 8.48 -18.88
CA ALA A 169 11.05 7.92 -19.77
C ALA A 169 12.06 8.98 -20.28
N GLY A 170 12.17 10.14 -19.62
CA GLY A 170 12.95 11.30 -20.05
C GLY A 170 13.80 11.99 -18.99
N GLU A 171 13.66 11.73 -17.69
CA GLU A 171 14.50 12.38 -16.67
C GLU A 171 14.91 11.41 -15.55
N ASN A 172 16.21 11.08 -15.54
CA ASN A 172 16.95 10.37 -14.51
C ASN A 172 16.61 8.88 -14.34
N SER A 173 17.10 8.07 -15.29
CA SER A 173 17.62 6.75 -14.93
C SER A 173 18.64 6.94 -13.81
N VAL A 174 18.26 6.62 -12.57
CA VAL A 174 19.19 6.59 -11.45
C VAL A 174 20.22 5.51 -11.80
N GLU A 175 21.44 5.96 -12.12
CA GLU A 175 22.58 5.09 -12.37
C GLU A 175 22.71 4.08 -11.22
N HIS A 176 22.87 2.81 -11.58
CA HIS A 176 23.10 1.70 -10.65
C HIS A 176 24.34 1.96 -9.78
N PRO A 177 24.22 2.00 -8.44
CA PRO A 177 25.36 1.85 -7.57
C PRO A 177 25.60 0.36 -7.28
N ASP A 178 26.87 -0.03 -7.27
CA ASP A 178 27.32 -1.36 -6.87
C ASP A 178 26.76 -1.79 -5.50
N ALA A 179 26.55 -3.10 -5.36
CA ALA A 179 25.92 -3.78 -4.22
C ALA A 179 26.55 -3.53 -2.82
N LYS A 180 27.61 -2.71 -2.72
CA LYS A 180 28.29 -2.36 -1.46
C LYS A 180 27.77 -1.07 -0.81
N ASP A 181 26.98 -0.25 -1.50
CA ASP A 181 26.48 1.04 -0.99
C ASP A 181 25.01 1.06 -0.52
N MET A 182 24.32 -0.09 -0.55
CA MET A 182 22.89 -0.21 -0.24
C MET A 182 22.51 0.35 1.14
N ALA A 183 23.33 0.14 2.17
CA ALA A 183 22.99 0.52 3.55
C ALA A 183 22.98 2.03 3.82
N LYS A 184 23.61 2.85 2.97
CA LYS A 184 23.66 4.33 3.15
C LYS A 184 22.62 5.09 2.32
N LYS A 185 22.01 4.46 1.31
CA LYS A 185 21.07 5.09 0.37
C LYS A 185 19.59 4.74 0.58
N GLU A 186 19.26 3.81 1.48
CA GLU A 186 17.85 3.50 1.81
C GLU A 186 17.07 4.71 2.35
N ALA A 187 17.74 5.64 3.02
CA ALA A 187 17.11 6.88 3.51
C ALA A 187 16.79 7.89 2.39
N ASP A 188 17.46 7.78 1.23
CA ASP A 188 17.43 8.79 0.15
C ASP A 188 16.58 8.34 -1.06
N THR A 189 16.05 7.12 -1.04
CA THR A 189 15.31 6.50 -2.16
C THR A 189 13.87 6.13 -1.82
N SER A 190 13.44 6.28 -0.56
CA SER A 190 12.05 6.03 -0.18
C SER A 190 11.15 7.20 -0.57
N ALA A 191 10.06 6.92 -1.30
CA ALA A 191 9.06 7.93 -1.66
C ALA A 191 8.37 8.55 -0.41
N VAL A 192 8.36 7.82 0.70
CA VAL A 192 7.80 8.25 2.00
C VAL A 192 8.83 8.04 3.10
N ALA A 193 8.92 8.96 4.07
CA ALA A 193 9.80 8.77 5.23
C ALA A 193 9.40 7.52 6.03
N TRP A 194 10.33 6.91 6.77
CA TRP A 194 10.00 5.84 7.71
C TRP A 194 8.92 6.30 8.70
N HIS A 195 7.80 5.59 8.74
CA HIS A 195 6.65 5.89 9.58
C HIS A 195 5.96 4.60 10.00
N TYR A 196 5.13 4.72 11.03
CA TYR A 196 4.02 3.80 11.25
C TYR A 196 2.79 4.39 10.59
N ASP A 197 1.95 3.52 10.03
CA ASP A 197 0.66 3.96 9.55
C ASP A 197 -0.21 4.45 10.72
N SER A 198 -1.14 5.34 10.41
CA SER A 198 -2.07 5.86 11.42
C SER A 198 -3.09 4.81 11.88
N TYR A 199 -3.26 3.75 11.11
CA TYR A 199 -4.15 2.64 11.40
C TYR A 199 -3.34 1.39 11.78
N PRO A 200 -3.84 0.57 12.72
CA PRO A 200 -3.12 -0.65 13.15
C PRO A 200 -2.87 -1.63 12.01
N PHE A 201 -3.70 -1.62 10.96
CA PHE A 201 -3.53 -2.45 9.78
C PHE A 201 -3.79 -1.66 8.52
N VAL A 202 -3.02 -1.98 7.49
CA VAL A 202 -3.29 -1.56 6.11
C VAL A 202 -3.26 -2.75 5.17
N VAL A 203 -4.05 -2.65 4.11
CA VAL A 203 -4.00 -3.55 2.96
C VAL A 203 -3.66 -2.75 1.73
N VAL A 204 -2.59 -3.13 1.05
CA VAL A 204 -2.11 -2.47 -0.17
C VAL A 204 -2.34 -3.41 -1.34
N THR A 205 -3.06 -2.95 -2.37
CA THR A 205 -3.32 -3.72 -3.60
C THR A 205 -2.65 -3.07 -4.79
N MET A 206 -2.01 -3.89 -5.63
CA MET A 206 -1.33 -3.43 -6.84
C MET A 206 -2.32 -3.28 -7.99
N LEU A 207 -2.49 -2.04 -8.49
CA LEU A 207 -3.43 -1.72 -9.58
C LEU A 207 -2.81 -1.76 -10.98
N SER A 208 -1.52 -2.05 -11.07
CA SER A 208 -0.76 -2.17 -12.32
C SER A 208 0.13 -3.40 -12.25
N ASN A 209 0.54 -3.94 -13.40
CA ASN A 209 1.66 -4.87 -13.43
C ASN A 209 2.95 -4.06 -13.21
N CYS A 210 3.68 -4.40 -12.15
CA CYS A 210 4.91 -3.73 -11.73
C CYS A 210 6.14 -4.64 -11.92
N GLU A 211 6.03 -5.66 -12.78
CA GLU A 211 7.18 -6.42 -13.26
C GLU A 211 8.20 -5.49 -13.92
N GLY A 212 9.47 -5.58 -13.49
CA GLY A 212 10.53 -4.69 -13.96
C GLY A 212 10.49 -3.24 -13.45
N MET A 213 9.47 -2.84 -12.66
CA MET A 213 9.46 -1.52 -12.01
C MET A 213 10.60 -1.43 -10.99
N VAL A 214 11.30 -0.29 -10.99
CA VAL A 214 12.29 0.09 -9.98
C VAL A 214 11.59 1.02 -9.00
N GLY A 215 11.51 0.63 -7.72
CA GLY A 215 10.75 1.37 -6.70
C GLY A 215 9.30 0.89 -6.57
N GLY A 216 8.61 1.40 -5.54
CA GLY A 216 7.23 1.03 -5.21
C GLY A 216 7.09 -0.23 -4.36
N GLU A 217 8.20 -0.81 -3.90
CA GLU A 217 8.20 -1.85 -2.88
C GLU A 217 7.74 -1.31 -1.53
N THR A 218 7.06 -2.15 -0.75
CA THR A 218 6.83 -1.84 0.66
C THR A 218 7.97 -2.41 1.48
N ALA A 219 8.67 -1.55 2.22
CA ALA A 219 9.79 -1.95 3.07
C ALA A 219 9.37 -1.93 4.53
N LEU A 220 9.71 -3.00 5.26
CA LEU A 220 9.63 -3.05 6.71
C LEU A 220 11.00 -2.84 7.31
N ARG A 221 11.09 -2.05 8.38
CA ARG A 221 12.33 -1.90 9.14
C ARG A 221 12.35 -2.87 10.32
N LEU A 222 13.34 -3.74 10.35
CA LEU A 222 13.54 -4.70 11.43
C LEU A 222 14.23 -4.04 12.64
N PRO A 223 14.15 -4.66 13.84
CA PRO A 223 14.78 -4.14 15.04
C PRO A 223 16.28 -3.90 14.88
N ASP A 224 17.00 -4.76 14.17
CA ASP A 224 18.44 -4.59 13.94
C ASP A 224 18.79 -3.41 13.01
N GLY A 225 17.77 -2.74 12.45
CA GLY A 225 17.90 -1.62 11.53
C GLY A 225 17.98 -2.02 10.06
N SER A 226 17.99 -3.32 9.75
CA SER A 226 17.87 -3.83 8.39
C SER A 226 16.46 -3.67 7.83
N SER A 227 16.33 -3.81 6.51
CA SER A 227 15.06 -3.67 5.80
C SER A 227 14.62 -5.02 5.21
N LYS A 228 13.32 -5.30 5.27
CA LYS A 228 12.67 -6.44 4.60
C LYS A 228 11.71 -5.91 3.54
N MET A 229 12.01 -6.19 2.29
CA MET A 229 11.18 -5.77 1.16
C MET A 229 10.04 -6.78 0.95
N VAL A 230 8.82 -6.27 0.86
CA VAL A 230 7.62 -7.01 0.50
C VAL A 230 7.16 -6.47 -0.86
N ARG A 231 7.37 -7.28 -1.90
CA ARG A 231 7.09 -6.90 -3.29
C ARG A 231 5.96 -7.74 -3.87
N GLY A 232 4.84 -7.13 -4.20
CA GLY A 232 3.84 -7.73 -5.10
C GLY A 232 4.09 -7.25 -6.54
N PRO A 233 4.75 -8.02 -7.42
CA PRO A 233 5.01 -7.54 -8.78
C PRO A 233 3.76 -7.57 -9.67
N VAL A 234 2.72 -8.31 -9.28
CA VAL A 234 1.59 -8.65 -10.16
C VAL A 234 0.34 -7.86 -9.81
N GLN A 235 -0.36 -7.39 -10.84
CA GLN A 235 -1.65 -6.73 -10.74
C GLN A 235 -2.66 -7.58 -9.97
N GLY A 236 -3.44 -6.96 -9.08
CA GLY A 236 -4.45 -7.63 -8.26
C GLY A 236 -3.91 -8.41 -7.06
N THR A 237 -2.58 -8.41 -6.87
CA THR A 237 -1.98 -8.88 -5.62
C THR A 237 -2.13 -7.85 -4.51
N ALA A 238 -2.24 -8.34 -3.29
CA ALA A 238 -2.34 -7.53 -2.10
C ALA A 238 -1.31 -7.95 -1.05
N VAL A 239 -1.03 -7.04 -0.11
CA VAL A 239 -0.25 -7.28 1.10
C VAL A 239 -1.05 -6.72 2.27
N VAL A 240 -1.21 -7.51 3.33
CA VAL A 240 -1.74 -7.06 4.63
C VAL A 240 -0.55 -6.88 5.56
N MET A 241 -0.47 -5.72 6.22
CA MET A 241 0.58 -5.42 7.17
C MET A 241 0.04 -4.65 8.38
N GLN A 242 0.65 -4.92 9.52
CA GLN A 242 0.41 -4.24 10.78
C GLN A 242 1.33 -3.03 10.89
N GLY A 243 0.73 -1.87 11.20
CA GLY A 243 1.38 -0.58 11.39
C GLY A 243 1.79 -0.33 12.83
#